data_AF-A0A413M9R9-F1
#
_entry.id   AF-A0A413M9R9-F1
#
_cell.length_a   1.000
_cell.length_b   1.000
_cell.length_c   1.000
_cell.angle_alpha   90.00
_cell.angle_beta   90.00
_cell.angle_gamma   90.00
#
_symmetry.space_group_name_H-M   'P 1'
#
loop_
_entity.id
_entity.type
_entity.pdbx_description
1 polymer ?
#
loop_
_entity_poly.entity_id
_entity_poly.type
_entity_poly.pdbx_seq_one_letter_code
_entity_poly.pdbx_strand_id
1 'polypeptide(L)'
;MIRDILYLIVYFITETVLYSLAYRTALSRGITNKAVKWIVYIIVVLIAGSIVYVNNNLQYVMGASIFIMVMLPIFIIEPFKIQNLLLYPFVVIASSIFGILFSFIISIKIGTSEYYVKESPALTILCQILSIGVWALIYVIKRRKNDQEEVILDLKHYIILYLVTISSFILVGSIQTFSELEEYEDLQIYGVFAVMACCTLVVVTLMQIVVLSQNAYIKKVK
;
A
#
# COMPACT_ATOMS: atom_id res chain seq x y z
N MET A 1 -5.75 23.77 11.43
CA MET A 1 -5.93 24.16 10.01
C MET A 1 -4.63 24.13 9.20
N ILE A 2 -3.68 25.09 9.33
CA ILE A 2 -2.43 25.07 8.52
C ILE A 2 -1.61 23.79 8.74
N ARG A 3 -1.45 23.37 10.01
CA ARG A 3 -0.78 22.13 10.39
C ARG A 3 -1.44 20.89 9.78
N ASP A 4 -2.77 20.85 9.75
CA ASP A 4 -3.53 19.70 9.25
C ASP A 4 -3.47 19.61 7.71
N ILE A 5 -3.47 20.78 7.03
CA ILE A 5 -3.22 20.87 5.59
C ILE A 5 -1.81 20.39 5.26
N LEU A 6 -0.80 20.78 6.06
CA LEU A 6 0.57 20.29 5.88
C LEU A 6 0.63 18.77 6.05
N TYR A 7 0.01 18.22 7.10
CA TYR A 7 -0.06 16.76 7.29
C TYR A 7 -0.74 16.07 6.13
N LEU A 8 -1.84 16.63 5.62
CA LEU A 8 -2.56 16.07 4.49
C LEU A 8 -1.70 16.01 3.22
N ILE A 9 -0.98 17.08 2.91
CA ILE A 9 -0.08 17.14 1.76
C ILE A 9 1.03 16.08 1.91
N VAL A 10 1.68 16.02 3.08
CA VAL A 10 2.74 15.06 3.34
C VAL A 10 2.22 13.63 3.23
N TYR A 11 1.04 13.35 3.79
CA TYR A 11 0.37 12.06 3.74
C TYR A 11 0.09 11.60 2.31
N PHE A 12 -0.44 12.48 1.46
CA PHE A 12 -0.67 12.14 0.06
C PHE A 12 0.64 11.93 -0.73
N ILE A 13 1.69 12.67 -0.40
CA ILE A 13 3.01 12.46 -1.00
C ILE A 13 3.53 11.07 -0.61
N THR A 14 3.48 10.71 0.67
CA THR A 14 3.98 9.42 1.15
C THR A 14 3.17 8.25 0.57
N GLU A 15 1.85 8.33 0.51
CA GLU A 15 1.02 7.32 -0.16
C GLU A 15 1.32 7.21 -1.66
N THR A 16 1.43 8.34 -2.36
CA THR A 16 1.76 8.36 -3.80
C THR A 16 3.09 7.65 -4.05
N VAL A 17 4.11 7.95 -3.25
CA VAL A 17 5.45 7.33 -3.34
C VAL A 17 5.35 5.83 -3.02
N LEU A 18 4.67 5.47 -1.94
CA LEU A 18 4.53 4.07 -1.50
C LEU A 18 3.86 3.20 -2.57
N TYR A 19 2.72 3.65 -3.10
CA TYR A 19 1.96 2.89 -4.10
C TYR A 19 2.68 2.85 -5.45
N SER A 20 3.28 3.97 -5.88
CA SER A 20 4.08 3.99 -7.11
C SER A 20 5.27 3.02 -7.02
N LEU A 21 5.93 2.98 -5.87
CA LEU A 21 7.04 2.07 -5.62
C LEU A 21 6.58 0.61 -5.61
N ALA A 22 5.44 0.31 -4.98
CA ALA A 22 4.83 -1.01 -4.98
C ALA A 22 4.46 -1.49 -6.40
N TYR A 23 3.86 -0.62 -7.23
CA TYR A 23 3.61 -0.93 -8.65
C TYR A 23 4.90 -1.26 -9.41
N ARG A 24 5.97 -0.48 -9.19
CA ARG A 24 7.24 -0.67 -9.87
C ARG A 24 8.00 -1.91 -9.42
N THR A 25 7.90 -2.24 -8.14
CA THR A 25 8.65 -3.35 -7.52
C THR A 25 7.94 -4.68 -7.69
N ALA A 26 6.67 -4.76 -7.30
CA ALA A 26 5.88 -5.99 -7.32
C ALA A 26 5.47 -6.38 -8.73
N LEU A 27 5.04 -5.41 -9.53
CA LEU A 27 4.39 -5.64 -10.83
C LEU A 27 5.24 -5.20 -12.03
N SER A 28 6.46 -4.70 -11.77
CA SER A 28 7.39 -4.21 -12.80
C SER A 28 6.77 -3.16 -13.74
N ARG A 29 5.79 -2.37 -13.25
CA ARG A 29 5.11 -1.36 -14.08
C ARG A 29 5.92 -0.06 -14.20
N GLY A 30 5.79 0.59 -15.35
CA GLY A 30 6.40 1.88 -15.62
C GLY A 30 5.69 3.01 -14.87
N ILE A 31 6.43 4.07 -14.56
CA ILE A 31 5.92 5.33 -14.03
C ILE A 31 6.12 6.38 -15.12
N THR A 32 5.07 7.17 -15.41
CA THR A 32 5.13 8.22 -16.43
C THR A 32 6.17 9.28 -16.06
N ASN A 33 6.93 9.72 -17.05
CA ASN A 33 7.85 10.86 -16.92
C ASN A 33 7.22 12.17 -17.43
N LYS A 34 5.95 12.16 -17.82
CA LYS A 34 5.27 13.33 -18.36
C LYS A 34 4.83 14.26 -17.23
N ALA A 35 5.49 15.42 -17.12
CA ALA A 35 5.18 16.44 -16.10
C ALA A 35 3.70 16.86 -16.09
N VAL A 36 3.07 16.97 -17.27
CA VAL A 36 1.64 17.34 -17.38
C VAL A 36 0.74 16.34 -16.64
N LYS A 37 0.99 15.03 -16.76
CA LYS A 37 0.20 14.01 -16.07
C LYS A 37 0.38 14.09 -14.55
N TRP A 38 1.60 14.36 -14.09
CA TRP A 38 1.90 14.58 -12.67
C TRP A 38 1.18 15.80 -12.10
N ILE A 39 1.20 16.92 -12.83
CA ILE A 39 0.52 18.15 -12.40
C ILE A 39 -0.99 17.91 -12.28
N VAL A 40 -1.61 17.30 -13.30
CA VAL A 40 -3.04 16.97 -13.28
C VAL A 40 -3.37 16.04 -12.12
N TYR A 41 -2.58 14.99 -11.91
CA TYR A 41 -2.74 14.06 -10.79
C TYR A 41 -2.71 14.80 -9.43
N ILE A 42 -1.68 15.61 -9.19
CA ILE A 42 -1.53 16.35 -7.93
C ILE A 42 -2.73 17.28 -7.69
N ILE A 43 -3.17 18.01 -8.72
CA ILE A 43 -4.32 18.91 -8.62
C ILE A 43 -5.59 18.12 -8.26
N VAL A 44 -5.87 17.02 -8.94
CA VAL A 44 -7.07 16.21 -8.70
C VAL A 44 -7.07 15.62 -7.28
N VAL A 45 -5.94 15.06 -6.82
CA VAL A 45 -5.80 14.49 -5.48
C VAL A 45 -5.98 15.55 -4.39
N LEU A 46 -5.36 16.73 -4.55
CA LEU A 46 -5.49 17.82 -3.59
C LEU A 46 -6.91 18.39 -3.54
N ILE A 47 -7.58 18.56 -4.68
CA ILE A 47 -8.97 19.03 -4.72
C ILE A 47 -9.89 18.02 -4.04
N ALA A 48 -9.80 16.74 -4.41
CA ALA A 48 -10.63 15.69 -3.83
C ALA A 48 -10.41 15.57 -2.31
N GLY A 49 -9.15 15.56 -1.87
CA GLY A 49 -8.81 15.53 -0.44
C GLY A 49 -9.30 16.77 0.32
N SER A 50 -9.20 17.95 -0.28
CA SER A 50 -9.67 19.20 0.33
C SER A 50 -11.20 19.22 0.49
N ILE A 51 -11.95 18.71 -0.49
CA ILE A 51 -13.42 18.60 -0.41
C ILE A 51 -13.83 17.70 0.76
N VAL A 52 -13.17 16.54 0.91
CA VAL A 52 -13.45 15.62 2.03
C VAL A 52 -13.06 16.27 3.36
N TYR A 53 -11.92 16.99 3.40
CA TYR A 53 -11.42 17.65 4.60
C TYR A 53 -12.40 18.69 5.14
N VAL A 54 -12.90 19.58 4.27
CA VAL A 54 -13.80 20.67 4.64
C VAL A 54 -15.13 20.14 5.20
N ASN A 55 -15.58 18.98 4.73
CA ASN A 55 -16.88 18.44 5.12
C ASN A 55 -16.84 17.54 6.37
N ASN A 56 -15.72 16.88 6.68
CA ASN A 56 -15.70 15.82 7.71
C ASN A 56 -14.54 15.86 8.72
N ASN A 57 -13.41 16.52 8.43
CA ASN A 57 -12.11 16.49 9.17
C ASN A 57 -11.03 15.54 8.60
N LEU A 58 -9.79 15.69 9.09
CA LEU A 58 -8.57 15.01 8.62
C LEU A 58 -8.67 13.47 8.67
N GLN A 59 -9.23 12.92 9.75
CA GLN A 59 -9.36 11.46 9.94
C GLN A 59 -10.18 10.80 8.81
N TYR A 60 -11.25 11.46 8.37
CA TYR A 60 -12.05 10.99 7.24
C TYR A 60 -11.31 11.07 5.91
N VAL A 61 -10.45 12.07 5.72
CA VAL A 61 -9.62 12.16 4.50
C VAL A 61 -8.59 11.05 4.44
N MET A 62 -7.96 10.74 5.57
CA MET A 62 -7.03 9.61 5.68
C MET A 62 -7.75 8.27 5.43
N GLY A 63 -8.98 8.09 5.92
CA GLY A 63 -9.78 6.91 5.59
C GLY A 63 -10.25 6.84 4.14
N ALA A 64 -10.59 7.98 3.54
CA ALA A 64 -11.03 8.09 2.15
C ALA A 64 -9.87 8.06 1.13
N SER A 65 -8.61 8.09 1.59
CA SER A 65 -7.44 8.16 0.72
C SER A 65 -7.36 7.00 -0.26
N ILE A 66 -7.81 5.81 0.14
CA ILE A 66 -7.90 4.62 -0.71
C ILE A 66 -8.71 4.90 -1.98
N PHE A 67 -9.77 5.71 -1.91
CA PHE A 67 -10.58 6.08 -3.07
C PHE A 67 -9.94 7.21 -3.89
N ILE A 68 -9.33 8.19 -3.21
CA ILE A 68 -8.66 9.32 -3.86
C ILE A 68 -7.44 8.84 -4.68
N MET A 69 -6.68 7.89 -4.13
CA MET A 69 -5.47 7.35 -4.73
C MET A 69 -5.71 6.41 -5.91
N VAL A 70 -6.98 6.08 -6.24
CA VAL A 70 -7.34 5.41 -7.50
C VAL A 70 -6.89 6.23 -8.73
N MET A 71 -6.70 7.54 -8.57
CA MET A 71 -6.14 8.39 -9.62
C MET A 71 -4.70 8.02 -10.01
N LEU A 72 -3.95 7.35 -9.13
CA LEU A 72 -2.56 6.96 -9.36
C LEU A 72 -2.41 5.97 -10.53
N PRO A 73 -3.09 4.80 -10.56
CA PRO A 73 -3.04 3.91 -11.71
C PRO A 73 -3.61 4.50 -13.00
N ILE A 74 -4.45 5.54 -12.90
CA ILE A 74 -5.04 6.21 -14.07
C ILE A 74 -4.04 7.18 -14.72
N PHE A 75 -3.38 8.02 -13.93
CA PHE A 75 -2.54 9.10 -14.45
C PHE A 75 -1.04 8.80 -14.42
N ILE A 76 -0.56 8.06 -13.42
CA ILE A 76 0.88 7.91 -13.15
C ILE A 76 1.46 6.61 -13.72
N ILE A 77 0.72 5.50 -13.66
CA ILE A 77 1.25 4.18 -14.08
C ILE A 77 1.11 3.97 -15.59
N GLU A 78 2.22 3.61 -16.26
CA GLU A 78 2.27 3.36 -17.70
C GLU A 78 2.65 1.90 -18.04
N PRO A 79 2.11 1.33 -19.13
CA PRO A 79 1.02 1.88 -19.96
C PRO A 79 -0.33 1.83 -19.23
N PHE A 80 -1.22 2.79 -19.50
CA PHE A 80 -2.58 2.75 -18.95
C PHE A 80 -3.32 1.51 -19.50
N LYS A 81 -3.64 0.59 -18.61
CA LYS A 81 -4.39 -0.64 -18.88
C LYS A 81 -5.38 -0.86 -17.75
N ILE A 82 -6.59 -1.33 -18.06
CA ILE A 82 -7.61 -1.70 -17.07
C ILE A 82 -7.04 -2.69 -16.04
N GLN A 83 -6.08 -3.52 -16.45
CA GLN A 83 -5.30 -4.40 -15.58
C GLN A 83 -4.64 -3.68 -14.40
N ASN A 84 -4.06 -2.48 -14.60
CA ASN A 84 -3.41 -1.75 -13.51
C ASN A 84 -4.43 -1.23 -12.50
N LEU A 85 -5.61 -0.84 -12.96
CA LEU A 85 -6.72 -0.46 -12.10
C LEU A 85 -7.24 -1.67 -11.32
N LEU A 86 -7.32 -2.84 -11.96
CA LEU A 86 -7.74 -4.09 -11.31
C LEU A 86 -6.71 -4.57 -10.27
N LEU A 87 -5.43 -4.22 -10.41
CA LEU A 87 -4.38 -4.54 -9.44
C LEU A 87 -4.33 -3.57 -8.26
N TYR A 88 -5.00 -2.42 -8.36
CA TYR A 88 -4.93 -1.35 -7.37
C TYR A 88 -5.31 -1.79 -5.94
N PRO A 89 -6.43 -2.52 -5.71
CA PRO A 89 -6.77 -2.95 -4.36
C PRO A 89 -5.69 -3.82 -3.73
N PHE A 90 -5.10 -4.72 -4.50
CA PHE A 90 -3.99 -5.55 -4.03
C PHE A 90 -2.76 -4.71 -3.69
N VAL A 91 -2.38 -3.74 -4.54
CA VAL A 91 -1.23 -2.87 -4.30
C VAL A 91 -1.40 -2.07 -3.01
N VAL A 92 -2.57 -1.49 -2.79
CA VAL A 92 -2.89 -0.73 -1.59
C VAL A 92 -2.76 -1.62 -0.35
N ILE A 93 -3.42 -2.78 -0.33
CA ILE A 93 -3.38 -3.68 0.83
C ILE A 93 -1.96 -4.22 1.06
N ALA A 94 -1.30 -4.71 0.02
CA ALA A 94 0.06 -5.25 0.11
C ALA A 94 1.08 -4.23 0.64
N SER A 95 0.93 -2.95 0.26
CA SER A 95 1.83 -1.90 0.73
C SER A 95 1.47 -1.39 2.13
N SER A 96 0.19 -1.25 2.44
CA SER A 96 -0.30 -0.80 3.75
C SER A 96 -0.05 -1.81 4.88
N ILE A 97 0.00 -3.11 4.59
CA ILE A 97 0.28 -4.16 5.58
C ILE A 97 1.61 -3.92 6.30
N PHE A 98 2.65 -3.46 5.61
CA PHE A 98 3.92 -3.10 6.26
C PHE A 98 3.77 -1.88 7.19
N GLY A 99 2.94 -0.91 6.82
CA GLY A 99 2.66 0.26 7.66
C GLY A 99 1.93 -0.13 8.94
N ILE A 100 0.97 -1.04 8.82
CA ILE A 100 0.23 -1.58 9.95
C ILE A 100 1.15 -2.44 10.85
N LEU A 101 2.09 -3.19 10.26
CA LEU A 101 3.08 -3.91 11.05
C LEU A 101 3.90 -2.93 11.92
N PHE A 102 4.36 -1.83 11.33
CA PHE A 102 5.11 -0.82 12.07
C PHE A 102 4.25 -0.09 13.11
N SER A 103 2.95 0.14 12.86
CA SER A 103 2.07 0.75 13.86
C SER A 103 1.94 -0.14 15.11
N PHE A 104 1.74 -1.45 14.93
CA PHE A 104 1.74 -2.40 16.05
C PHE A 104 3.09 -2.49 16.78
N ILE A 105 4.22 -2.49 16.07
CA ILE A 105 5.56 -2.51 16.71
C ILE A 105 5.80 -1.23 17.53
N ILE A 106 5.40 -0.07 17.00
CA ILE A 106 5.52 1.21 17.69
C ILE A 106 4.60 1.26 18.90
N SER A 107 3.37 0.76 18.76
CA SER A 107 2.38 0.62 19.83
C SER A 107 2.95 -0.15 21.03
N ILE A 108 3.59 -1.30 20.80
CA ILE A 108 4.26 -2.09 21.85
C ILE A 108 5.39 -1.28 22.52
N LYS A 109 6.19 -0.55 21.74
CA LYS A 109 7.32 0.23 22.28
C LYS A 109 6.89 1.42 23.12
N ILE A 110 5.79 2.07 22.76
CA ILE A 110 5.25 3.23 23.46
C ILE A 110 4.38 2.79 24.65
N GLY A 111 3.85 1.57 24.63
CA GLY A 111 2.95 1.06 25.67
C GLY A 111 1.53 1.63 25.54
N THR A 112 1.10 1.95 24.32
CA THR A 112 -0.24 2.50 24.01
C THR A 112 -0.90 1.66 22.93
N SER A 113 -2.23 1.59 22.86
CA SER A 113 -2.94 0.85 21.81
C SER A 113 -2.58 1.31 20.39
N GLU A 114 -2.70 0.41 19.41
CA GLU A 114 -2.40 0.73 18.00
C GLU A 114 -3.34 1.81 17.48
N TYR A 115 -4.56 1.88 18.03
CA TYR A 115 -5.53 2.94 17.76
C TYR A 115 -4.94 4.34 17.94
N TYR A 116 -4.26 4.62 19.06
CA TYR A 116 -3.62 5.93 19.29
C TYR A 116 -2.47 6.22 18.31
N VAL A 117 -1.75 5.18 17.90
CA VAL A 117 -0.69 5.30 16.89
C VAL A 117 -1.28 5.63 15.51
N LYS A 118 -2.42 5.02 15.17
CA LYS A 118 -3.18 5.23 13.95
C LYS A 118 -3.86 6.61 13.90
N GLU A 119 -4.38 7.10 15.03
CA GLU A 119 -4.99 8.44 15.10
C GLU A 119 -3.98 9.57 15.00
N SER A 120 -2.74 9.36 15.47
CA SER A 120 -1.69 10.37 15.44
C SER A 120 -1.11 10.55 14.03
N PRO A 121 -1.34 11.69 13.35
CA PRO A 121 -0.90 11.87 11.95
C PRO A 121 0.61 11.75 11.78
N ALA A 122 1.38 12.19 12.79
CA ALA A 122 2.84 12.12 12.78
C ALA A 122 3.34 10.66 12.82
N LEU A 123 2.72 9.82 13.66
CA LEU A 123 3.08 8.41 13.77
C LEU A 123 2.63 7.62 12.54
N THR A 124 1.47 7.95 11.96
CA THR A 124 1.03 7.35 10.69
C THR A 124 2.01 7.63 9.56
N ILE A 125 2.44 8.89 9.40
CA ILE A 125 3.43 9.28 8.39
C ILE A 125 4.77 8.56 8.64
N LEU A 126 5.19 8.45 9.90
CA LEU A 126 6.40 7.68 10.25
C LEU A 126 6.28 6.22 9.81
N CYS A 127 5.15 5.55 10.07
CA CYS A 127 4.90 4.18 9.64
C CYS A 127 4.93 4.04 8.10
N GLN A 128 4.38 5.02 7.38
CA GLN A 128 4.43 5.05 5.92
C GLN A 128 5.87 5.22 5.41
N ILE A 129 6.68 6.10 6.02
CA ILE A 129 8.08 6.29 5.65
C ILE A 129 8.88 5.00 5.87
N LEU A 130 8.67 4.31 6.98
CA LEU A 130 9.29 2.99 7.23
C LEU A 130 8.86 1.97 6.17
N SER A 131 7.59 1.97 5.78
CA SER A 131 7.06 1.10 4.73
C SER A 131 7.66 1.39 3.36
N ILE A 132 7.83 2.66 3.01
CA ILE A 132 8.54 3.08 1.80
C ILE A 132 9.98 2.54 1.85
N GLY A 133 10.64 2.60 3.00
CA GLY A 133 11.97 2.04 3.21
C GLY A 133 12.05 0.55 2.88
N VAL A 134 11.07 -0.24 3.33
CA VAL A 134 10.97 -1.69 3.02
C VAL A 134 10.82 -1.92 1.52
N TRP A 135 9.88 -1.23 0.87
CA TRP A 135 9.68 -1.36 -0.57
C TRP A 135 10.89 -0.89 -1.38
N ALA A 136 11.59 0.15 -0.94
CA ALA A 136 12.80 0.65 -1.57
C ALA A 136 13.95 -0.36 -1.45
N LEU A 137 14.08 -1.02 -0.29
CA LEU A 137 15.04 -2.11 -0.10
C LEU A 137 14.75 -3.26 -1.08
N ILE A 138 13.50 -3.70 -1.17
CA ILE A 138 13.06 -4.75 -2.11
C ILE A 138 13.36 -4.34 -3.56
N TYR A 139 13.09 -3.09 -3.92
CA TYR A 139 13.42 -2.55 -5.24
C TYR A 139 14.91 -2.68 -5.56
N VAL A 140 15.77 -2.24 -4.65
CA VAL A 140 17.24 -2.28 -4.83
C VAL A 140 17.72 -3.72 -4.96
N ILE A 141 17.21 -4.65 -4.15
CA ILE A 141 17.55 -6.07 -4.23
C ILE A 141 17.13 -6.66 -5.57
N LYS A 142 15.89 -6.40 -6.01
CA LYS A 142 15.36 -6.90 -7.30
C LYS A 142 16.14 -6.32 -8.49
N ARG A 143 16.51 -5.03 -8.45
CA ARG A 143 17.28 -4.38 -9.51
C ARG A 143 18.67 -5.01 -9.71
N ARG A 144 19.33 -5.48 -8.65
CA ARG A 144 20.63 -6.16 -8.77
C ARG A 144 20.56 -7.49 -9.52
N LYS A 145 19.39 -8.15 -9.55
CA LYS A 145 19.20 -9.46 -10.21
C LYS A 145 18.82 -9.36 -11.69
N ASN A 146 18.65 -8.16 -12.26
CA ASN A 146 18.33 -7.91 -13.67
C ASN A 146 17.02 -8.55 -14.22
N ASP A 147 16.23 -9.22 -13.39
CA ASP A 147 14.94 -9.84 -13.75
C ASP A 147 13.78 -8.82 -13.77
N GLN A 148 13.89 -7.77 -14.60
CA GLN A 148 12.76 -6.86 -14.86
C GLN A 148 11.90 -7.38 -16.02
N GLU A 149 11.46 -8.63 -15.95
CA GLU A 149 10.41 -9.10 -16.84
C GLU A 149 9.05 -8.52 -16.40
N GLU A 150 8.27 -8.06 -17.36
CA GLU A 150 6.89 -7.64 -17.10
C GLU A 150 6.09 -8.86 -16.64
N VAL A 151 5.44 -8.73 -15.48
CA VAL A 151 4.57 -9.80 -14.96
C VAL A 151 3.31 -9.85 -15.83
N ILE A 152 3.20 -10.87 -16.69
CA ILE A 152 1.99 -11.14 -17.45
C ILE A 152 1.03 -11.93 -16.55
N LEU A 153 0.02 -11.24 -16.01
CA LEU A 153 -1.01 -11.88 -15.19
C LEU A 153 -2.12 -12.48 -16.06
N ASP A 154 -2.32 -13.78 -15.91
CA ASP A 154 -3.51 -14.50 -16.39
C ASP A 154 -4.64 -14.46 -15.35
N LEU A 155 -5.88 -14.77 -15.74
CA LEU A 155 -7.07 -14.72 -14.88
C LEU A 155 -6.88 -15.45 -13.54
N LYS A 156 -6.20 -16.60 -13.57
CA LYS A 156 -5.90 -17.39 -12.35
C LYS A 156 -5.04 -16.62 -11.35
N HIS A 157 -4.09 -15.82 -11.83
CA HIS A 157 -3.24 -15.01 -10.96
C HIS A 157 -4.02 -13.86 -10.34
N TYR A 158 -4.97 -13.27 -11.06
CA TYR A 158 -5.89 -12.29 -10.50
C TYR A 158 -6.73 -12.88 -9.37
N ILE A 159 -7.32 -14.07 -9.57
CA ILE A 159 -8.12 -14.73 -8.54
C ILE A 159 -7.30 -14.94 -7.27
N ILE A 160 -6.07 -15.42 -7.38
CA ILE A 160 -5.16 -15.62 -6.23
C ILE A 160 -4.87 -14.28 -5.54
N LEU A 161 -4.52 -13.24 -6.29
CA LEU A 161 -4.25 -11.92 -5.71
C LEU A 161 -5.46 -11.35 -4.96
N TYR A 162 -6.67 -11.49 -5.51
CA TYR A 162 -7.89 -11.02 -4.86
C TYR A 162 -8.22 -11.83 -3.61
N LEU A 163 -8.05 -13.16 -3.65
CA LEU A 163 -8.23 -14.02 -2.48
C LEU A 163 -7.31 -13.58 -1.33
N VAL A 164 -6.03 -13.34 -1.65
CA VAL A 164 -5.01 -12.86 -0.72
C VAL A 164 -5.32 -11.45 -0.19
N THR A 165 -5.82 -10.56 -1.06
CA THR A 165 -6.21 -9.19 -0.68
C THR A 165 -7.35 -9.23 0.32
N ILE A 166 -8.40 -10.01 0.03
CA ILE A 166 -9.59 -10.12 0.87
C ILE A 166 -9.24 -10.79 2.20
N SER A 167 -8.47 -11.87 2.18
CA SER A 167 -8.07 -12.56 3.41
C SER A 167 -7.22 -11.66 4.32
N SER A 168 -6.26 -10.94 3.74
CA SER A 168 -5.42 -10.00 4.49
C SER A 168 -6.24 -8.82 5.02
N PHE A 169 -7.18 -8.30 4.23
CA PHE A 169 -8.07 -7.23 4.66
C PHE A 169 -8.96 -7.64 5.83
N ILE A 170 -9.59 -8.82 5.77
CA ILE A 170 -10.43 -9.34 6.85
C ILE A 170 -9.61 -9.54 8.13
N LEU A 171 -8.44 -10.16 8.01
CA LEU A 171 -7.62 -10.49 9.17
C LEU A 171 -7.03 -9.23 9.83
N VAL A 172 -6.39 -8.37 9.06
CA VAL A 172 -5.78 -7.14 9.57
C VAL A 172 -6.85 -6.16 10.07
N GLY A 173 -7.93 -6.00 9.30
CA GLY A 173 -9.05 -5.13 9.67
C GLY A 173 -9.70 -5.56 10.99
N SER A 174 -9.91 -6.86 11.18
CA SER A 174 -10.48 -7.38 12.43
C SER A 174 -9.62 -7.03 13.64
N ILE A 175 -8.30 -7.25 13.54
CA ILE A 175 -7.38 -6.98 14.66
C ILE A 175 -7.28 -5.48 14.95
N GLN A 176 -7.27 -4.63 13.93
CA GLN A 176 -7.31 -3.19 14.12
C GLN A 176 -8.58 -2.76 14.85
N THR A 177 -9.75 -3.31 14.49
CA THR A 177 -11.02 -3.05 15.20
C THR A 177 -10.95 -3.51 16.66
N PHE A 178 -10.39 -4.69 16.93
CA PHE A 178 -10.20 -5.15 18.31
C PHE A 178 -9.24 -4.25 19.09
N SER A 179 -8.24 -3.64 18.44
CA SER A 179 -7.31 -2.72 19.11
C SER A 179 -7.96 -1.41 19.54
N GLU A 180 -9.12 -1.06 19.00
CA GLU A 180 -9.90 0.12 19.42
C GLU A 180 -10.64 -0.13 20.74
N LEU A 181 -10.85 -1.40 21.11
CA LEU A 181 -11.64 -1.77 22.30
C LEU A 181 -10.86 -1.72 23.62
N GLU A 182 -9.59 -1.26 23.62
CA GLU A 182 -8.68 -0.98 24.76
C GLU A 182 -8.49 -2.05 25.87
N GLU A 183 -9.31 -3.09 25.93
CA GLU A 183 -9.36 -4.06 27.03
C GLU A 183 -8.28 -5.16 26.96
N TYR A 184 -7.45 -5.18 25.92
CA TYR A 184 -6.52 -6.29 25.65
C TYR A 184 -5.07 -5.81 25.47
N GLU A 185 -4.31 -5.75 26.57
CA GLU A 185 -2.88 -5.38 26.55
C GLU A 185 -2.04 -6.31 25.63
N ASP A 186 -2.31 -7.62 25.66
CA ASP A 186 -1.60 -8.61 24.83
C ASP A 186 -1.99 -8.57 23.34
N LEU A 187 -3.08 -7.88 22.99
CA LEU A 187 -3.58 -7.85 21.61
C LEU A 187 -2.59 -7.22 20.63
N GLN A 188 -1.75 -6.30 21.08
CA GLN A 188 -0.74 -5.67 20.23
C GLN A 188 0.30 -6.70 19.77
N ILE A 189 0.71 -7.60 20.67
CA ILE A 189 1.66 -8.67 20.36
C ILE A 189 1.03 -9.65 19.37
N TYR A 190 -0.22 -10.07 19.61
CA TYR A 190 -0.95 -10.90 18.66
C TYR A 190 -1.14 -10.21 17.31
N GLY A 191 -1.36 -8.89 17.31
CA GLY A 191 -1.44 -8.08 16.10
C GLY A 191 -0.15 -8.09 15.29
N VAL A 192 1.01 -7.98 15.93
CA VAL A 192 2.31 -8.14 15.24
C VAL A 192 2.39 -9.51 14.57
N PHE A 193 2.07 -10.61 15.27
CA PHE A 193 2.16 -11.96 14.70
C PHE A 193 1.21 -12.15 13.52
N ALA A 194 -0.02 -11.69 13.65
CA ALA A 194 -1.05 -11.81 12.62
C ALA A 194 -0.70 -10.97 11.37
N VAL A 195 -0.23 -9.73 11.56
CA VAL A 195 0.20 -8.88 10.45
C VAL A 195 1.48 -9.42 9.80
N MET A 196 2.41 -9.99 10.57
CA MET A 196 3.59 -10.70 10.04
C MET A 196 3.21 -11.90 9.16
N ALA A 197 2.17 -12.66 9.55
CA ALA A 197 1.64 -13.74 8.73
C ALA A 197 1.08 -13.19 7.41
N CYS A 198 0.33 -12.08 7.44
CA CYS A 198 -0.14 -11.39 6.22
C CYS A 198 1.01 -10.86 5.36
N CYS A 199 2.04 -10.25 5.94
CA CYS A 199 3.26 -9.83 5.23
C CYS A 199 3.87 -11.01 4.47
N THR A 200 4.04 -12.15 5.17
CA THR A 200 4.63 -13.36 4.59
C THR A 200 3.77 -13.89 3.45
N LEU A 201 2.46 -13.96 3.64
CA LEU A 201 1.51 -14.44 2.64
C LEU A 201 1.53 -13.55 1.38
N VAL A 202 1.55 -12.22 1.53
CA VAL A 202 1.68 -11.28 0.41
C VAL A 202 3.01 -11.45 -0.33
N VAL A 203 4.13 -11.51 0.39
CA VAL A 203 5.47 -11.66 -0.21
C VAL A 203 5.60 -13.00 -0.95
N VAL A 204 5.15 -14.09 -0.36
CA VAL A 204 5.16 -15.42 -1.00
C VAL A 204 4.29 -15.43 -2.25
N THR A 205 3.11 -14.82 -2.19
CA THR A 205 2.21 -14.72 -3.36
C THR A 205 2.85 -13.94 -4.49
N LEU A 206 3.48 -12.80 -4.19
CA LEU A 206 4.23 -12.02 -5.18
C LEU A 206 5.36 -12.83 -5.80
N MET A 207 6.12 -13.56 -5.00
CA MET A 207 7.21 -14.41 -5.48
C MET A 207 6.69 -15.53 -6.39
N GLN A 208 5.61 -16.20 -5.99
CA GLN A 208 4.98 -17.26 -6.80
C GLN A 208 4.50 -16.73 -8.15
N ILE A 209 3.88 -15.56 -8.18
CA ILE A 209 3.41 -14.95 -9.42
C ILE A 209 4.57 -14.62 -10.36
N VAL A 210 5.68 -14.09 -9.82
CA VAL A 210 6.89 -13.83 -10.60
C VAL A 210 7.43 -15.13 -11.21
N VAL A 211 7.63 -16.17 -10.40
CA VAL A 211 8.13 -17.47 -10.87
C VAL A 211 7.21 -18.11 -11.92
N LEU A 212 5.90 -18.05 -11.71
CA LEU A 212 4.91 -18.60 -12.66
C LEU A 212 4.88 -17.82 -13.98
N SER A 213 5.01 -16.49 -13.93
CA SER A 213 5.08 -15.65 -15.13
C SER A 213 6.33 -15.95 -15.98
N GLN A 214 7.49 -16.13 -15.33
CA GLN A 214 8.74 -16.51 -16.00
C GLN A 214 8.61 -17.88 -16.68
N ASN A 215 8.05 -18.87 -15.97
CA ASN A 215 7.83 -20.21 -16.51
C ASN A 215 6.86 -20.22 -17.71
N ALA A 216 5.83 -19.37 -17.69
CA ALA A 216 4.89 -19.23 -18.80
C ALA A 216 5.54 -18.56 -20.02
N TYR A 217 6.44 -17.60 -19.82
CA TYR A 217 7.22 -16.98 -20.89
C TYR A 217 8.16 -17.99 -21.56
N ILE A 218 8.94 -18.76 -20.77
CA ILE A 218 9.84 -19.80 -21.28
C ILE A 218 9.10 -20.84 -22.12
N LYS A 219 7.88 -21.24 -21.72
CA LYS A 219 7.05 -22.19 -22.48
C LYS A 219 6.48 -21.63 -23.79
N LYS A 220 6.40 -20.30 -23.97
CA LYS A 220 5.95 -19.67 -25.23
C LYS A 220 7.08 -19.47 -26.23
N VAL A 221 8.33 -19.45 -25.77
CA VAL A 221 9.53 -19.25 -26.60
C VAL A 221 10.09 -20.57 -27.14
N LYS A 222 9.70 -21.72 -26.56
CA LYS A 222 9.94 -23.06 -27.11
C LYS A 222 8.79 -23.51 -27.98
#